data_AF-A0A530H3G9-F1
#
_entry.id   AF-A0A530H3G9-F1
#
_cell.length_a   1.000
_cell.length_b   1.000
_cell.length_c   1.000
_cell.angle_alpha   90.00
_cell.angle_beta   90.00
_cell.angle_gamma   90.00
#
_symmetry.space_group_name_H-M   'P 1'
#
loop_
_entity.id
_entity.type
_entity.pdbx_description
1 polymer ?
#
loop_
_entity_poly.entity_id
_entity_poly.type
_entity_poly.pdbx_seq_one_letter_code
_entity_poly.pdbx_strand_id
1 'polypeptide(L)'
;MLKSKGLGHNKFVVVSEDGEPKKVWTGSTNWSTTGLCTQVNNGLLIEDAAVAAHFRKNWDLLKDASPPKTDPANFTPALIADNDAPKTFTIGSA
;
A
#
# COMPACT_ATOMS: atom_id res chain seq x y z
N MET A 1 -0.63 14.25 -8.74
CA MET A 1 0.16 13.74 -7.59
C MET A 1 -0.66 13.91 -6.32
N LEU A 2 -0.60 12.96 -5.40
CA LEU A 2 -1.24 13.05 -4.08
C LEU A 2 -0.65 14.25 -3.32
N LYS A 3 -1.44 15.31 -3.10
CA LYS A 3 -0.98 16.53 -2.42
C LYS A 3 -1.24 16.39 -0.92
N SER A 4 -0.20 16.36 -0.11
CA SER A 4 -0.31 16.18 1.34
C SER A 4 0.94 16.71 2.03
N LYS A 5 0.81 17.12 3.30
CA LYS A 5 1.94 17.32 4.22
C LYS A 5 2.60 15.99 4.60
N GLY A 6 1.88 14.88 4.53
CA GLY A 6 2.41 13.54 4.77
C GLY A 6 3.18 12.96 3.57
N LEU A 7 4.15 12.10 3.84
CA LEU A 7 4.95 11.41 2.82
C LEU A 7 4.32 10.05 2.47
N GLY A 8 3.94 9.86 1.20
CA GLY A 8 3.55 8.54 0.70
C GLY A 8 4.78 7.65 0.53
N HIS A 9 5.07 6.80 1.52
CA HIS A 9 6.30 5.98 1.54
C HIS A 9 6.06 4.47 1.38
N ASN A 10 4.81 4.03 1.36
CA ASN A 10 4.43 2.64 1.10
C ASN A 10 4.68 2.30 -0.37
N LYS A 11 5.24 1.11 -0.62
CA LYS A 11 5.56 0.62 -1.97
C LYS A 11 4.90 -0.74 -2.11
N PHE A 12 3.84 -0.82 -2.91
CA PHE A 12 3.13 -2.07 -3.10
C PHE A 12 2.39 -2.12 -4.44
N VAL A 13 2.07 -3.32 -4.87
CA VAL A 13 1.21 -3.63 -6.01
C VAL A 13 0.20 -4.68 -5.57
N VAL A 14 -1.08 -4.37 -5.70
CA VAL A 14 -2.16 -5.35 -5.49
C VAL A 14 -2.47 -6.02 -6.81
N VAL A 15 -2.33 -7.33 -6.87
CA VAL A 15 -2.73 -8.14 -8.03
C VAL A 15 -4.13 -8.66 -7.78
N SER A 16 -5.07 -8.30 -8.65
CA SER A 16 -6.46 -8.72 -8.58
C SER A 16 -6.81 -9.60 -9.77
N GLU A 17 -7.61 -10.63 -9.55
CA GLU A 17 -8.17 -11.52 -10.57
C GLU A 17 -9.70 -11.40 -10.49
N ASP A 18 -10.35 -11.07 -11.62
CA ASP A 18 -11.80 -10.82 -11.69
C ASP A 18 -12.31 -9.77 -10.69
N GLY A 19 -11.47 -8.77 -10.39
CA GLY A 19 -11.78 -7.71 -9.43
C GLY A 19 -11.44 -8.04 -7.97
N GLU A 20 -11.13 -9.30 -7.68
CA GLU A 20 -10.82 -9.78 -6.34
C GLU A 20 -9.32 -9.75 -6.05
N PRO A 21 -8.85 -9.11 -4.97
CA PRO A 21 -7.43 -9.07 -4.63
C PRO A 21 -6.93 -10.45 -4.21
N LYS A 22 -5.88 -10.95 -4.89
CA LYS A 22 -5.34 -12.30 -4.66
C LYS A 22 -3.95 -12.30 -4.05
N LYS A 23 -3.11 -11.36 -4.49
CA LYS A 23 -1.70 -11.31 -4.11
C LYS A 23 -1.29 -9.87 -3.91
N VAL A 24 -0.29 -9.67 -3.08
CA VAL A 24 0.38 -8.37 -2.97
C VAL A 24 1.86 -8.56 -3.16
N TRP A 25 2.45 -7.63 -3.91
CA TRP A 25 3.88 -7.41 -3.86
C TRP A 25 4.15 -6.16 -3.04
N THR A 26 5.04 -6.23 -2.05
CA THR A 26 5.38 -5.11 -1.16
C THR A 26 6.84 -5.19 -0.73
N GLY A 27 7.40 -4.12 -0.16
CA GLY A 27 8.75 -4.14 0.38
C GLY A 27 9.42 -2.78 0.32
N SER A 28 10.75 -2.78 0.19
CA SER A 28 11.54 -1.55 0.09
C SER A 28 11.73 -1.07 -1.36
N THR A 29 11.44 -1.91 -2.36
CA THR A 29 11.75 -1.65 -3.76
C THR A 29 10.87 -0.55 -4.37
N ASN A 30 11.52 0.49 -4.89
CA ASN A 30 10.89 1.50 -5.74
C ASN A 30 10.76 0.98 -7.18
N TRP A 31 9.60 1.15 -7.82
CA TRP A 31 9.41 0.88 -9.25
C TRP A 31 9.92 2.02 -10.12
N SER A 32 11.23 2.19 -10.11
CA SER A 32 11.97 3.10 -10.97
C SER A 32 13.23 2.39 -11.48
N THR A 33 13.82 2.88 -12.56
CA THR A 33 15.08 2.31 -13.09
C THR A 33 16.17 2.27 -12.03
N THR A 34 16.31 3.31 -11.21
CA THR A 34 17.29 3.34 -10.12
C THR A 34 16.91 2.40 -8.97
N GLY A 35 15.63 2.32 -8.61
CA GLY A 35 15.15 1.38 -7.58
C GLY A 35 15.35 -0.09 -7.96
N LEU A 36 15.27 -0.42 -9.25
CA LEU A 36 15.42 -1.79 -9.77
C LEU A 36 16.87 -2.16 -10.13
N CYS A 37 17.67 -1.21 -10.60
CA CYS A 37 18.98 -1.52 -11.18
C CYS A 37 20.18 -1.02 -10.36
N THR A 38 19.98 -0.12 -9.39
CA THR A 38 21.11 0.54 -8.70
C THR A 38 21.02 0.52 -7.17
N GLN A 39 19.92 0.05 -6.60
CA GLN A 39 19.71 0.05 -5.15
C GLN A 39 19.58 -1.38 -4.62
N VAL A 40 19.99 -1.59 -3.36
CA VAL A 40 19.77 -2.85 -2.65
C VAL A 40 18.40 -2.78 -1.99
N ASN A 41 17.42 -3.42 -2.61
CA ASN A 41 16.05 -3.46 -2.13
C ASN A 41 15.55 -4.90 -2.08
N ASN A 42 14.48 -5.10 -1.34
CA ASN A 42 13.76 -6.36 -1.26
C ASN A 42 12.30 -6.15 -1.69
N GLY A 43 11.76 -7.16 -2.35
CA GLY A 43 10.34 -7.34 -2.59
C GLY A 43 9.88 -8.64 -1.95
N LEU A 44 8.66 -8.63 -1.42
CA LEU A 44 7.94 -9.77 -0.89
C LEU A 44 6.72 -9.97 -1.76
N LEU A 45 6.60 -11.14 -2.37
CA LEU A 45 5.35 -11.62 -2.94
C LEU A 45 4.61 -12.40 -1.85
N ILE A 46 3.41 -11.96 -1.51
CA ILE A 46 2.54 -12.63 -0.55
C ILE A 46 1.29 -13.09 -1.30
N GLU A 47 1.13 -14.39 -1.44
CA GLU A 47 0.01 -15.04 -2.14
C GLU A 47 -1.10 -15.41 -1.15
N ASP A 48 -1.69 -14.39 -0.53
CA ASP A 48 -2.77 -14.53 0.43
C ASP A 48 -3.85 -13.47 0.18
N ALA A 49 -5.11 -13.92 0.03
CA ALA A 49 -6.22 -13.05 -0.32
C ALA A 49 -6.58 -12.06 0.81
N ALA A 50 -6.44 -12.45 2.09
CA ALA A 50 -6.73 -11.57 3.22
C ALA A 50 -5.70 -10.45 3.33
N VAL A 51 -4.42 -10.77 3.14
CA VAL A 51 -3.35 -9.76 3.06
C VAL A 51 -3.58 -8.84 1.86
N ALA A 52 -3.83 -9.40 0.68
CA ALA A 52 -4.07 -8.61 -0.54
C ALA A 52 -5.28 -7.68 -0.39
N ALA A 53 -6.36 -8.14 0.23
CA ALA A 53 -7.55 -7.33 0.52
C ALA A 53 -7.24 -6.14 1.43
N HIS A 54 -6.36 -6.30 2.42
CA HIS A 54 -5.94 -5.18 3.26
C HIS A 54 -5.18 -4.11 2.46
N PHE A 55 -4.21 -4.51 1.62
CA PHE A 55 -3.51 -3.56 0.74
C PHE A 55 -4.46 -2.91 -0.28
N ARG A 56 -5.48 -3.64 -0.76
CA ARG A 56 -6.52 -3.05 -1.62
C ARG A 56 -7.30 -1.97 -0.89
N LYS A 57 -7.73 -2.22 0.35
CA LYS A 57 -8.40 -1.23 1.20
C LYS A 57 -7.52 0.02 1.39
N ASN A 58 -6.22 -0.16 1.63
CA ASN A 58 -5.28 0.95 1.78
C ASN A 58 -5.18 1.78 0.48
N TRP A 59 -5.14 1.12 -0.68
CA TRP A 59 -5.19 1.80 -1.98
C TRP A 59 -6.48 2.61 -2.17
N ASP A 60 -7.63 2.07 -1.78
CA ASP A 60 -8.91 2.76 -1.90
C ASP A 60 -8.93 4.02 -0.99
N LEU A 61 -8.37 3.94 0.21
CA LEU A 61 -8.18 5.10 1.11
C LEU A 61 -7.23 6.16 0.52
N LEU A 62 -6.13 5.73 -0.13
CA LEU A 62 -5.20 6.63 -0.82
C LEU A 62 -5.87 7.35 -2.00
N LYS A 63 -6.67 6.63 -2.79
CA LYS A 63 -7.46 7.19 -3.89
C LYS A 63 -8.46 8.21 -3.36
N ASP A 64 -9.15 7.90 -2.27
CA ASP A 64 -10.12 8.79 -1.62
C ASP A 64 -9.47 10.06 -1.05
N ALA A 65 -8.20 10.02 -0.66
CA ALA A 65 -7.45 11.18 -0.21
C ALA A 65 -7.04 12.15 -1.33
N SER A 66 -7.38 11.87 -2.60
CA SER A 66 -7.10 12.73 -3.75
C SER A 66 -8.39 13.07 -4.52
N PRO A 67 -8.70 14.35 -4.76
CA PRO A 67 -7.96 15.54 -4.33
C PRO A 67 -7.97 15.70 -2.79
N PRO A 68 -7.09 16.54 -2.21
CA PRO A 68 -7.02 16.70 -0.77
C PRO A 68 -8.34 17.20 -0.19
N LYS A 69 -8.76 16.59 0.92
CA LYS A 69 -10.01 16.93 1.63
C LYS A 69 -9.82 17.88 2.81
N THR A 70 -8.59 18.39 3.00
CA THR A 70 -8.19 19.23 4.14
C THR A 70 -7.38 20.44 3.65
N ASP A 71 -7.39 21.53 4.41
CA ASP A 71 -6.56 22.72 4.18
C ASP A 71 -5.88 23.14 5.51
N PRO A 72 -4.54 23.10 5.61
CA PRO A 72 -3.59 22.69 4.58
C PRO A 72 -3.75 21.21 4.21
N ALA A 73 -3.49 20.90 2.94
CA ALA A 73 -3.60 19.54 2.39
C ALA A 73 -2.85 18.50 3.24
N ASN A 74 -3.58 17.47 3.69
CA ASN A 74 -3.08 16.35 4.47
C ASN A 74 -3.84 15.05 4.14
N PHE A 75 -3.32 13.90 4.58
CA PHE A 75 -4.03 12.63 4.50
C PHE A 75 -5.31 12.63 5.35
N THR A 76 -6.29 11.82 4.94
CA THR A 76 -7.55 11.70 5.68
C THR A 76 -7.32 11.00 7.02
N PRO A 77 -8.12 11.30 8.07
CA PRO A 77 -8.02 10.60 9.35
C PRO A 77 -8.14 9.08 9.22
N ALA A 78 -8.97 8.59 8.29
CA ALA A 78 -9.14 7.16 8.03
C ALA A 78 -7.87 6.51 7.44
N LEU A 79 -7.19 7.19 6.50
CA LEU A 79 -5.92 6.71 5.95
C LEU A 79 -4.82 6.69 7.01
N ILE A 80 -4.74 7.73 7.85
CA ILE A 80 -3.78 7.81 8.94
C ILE A 80 -4.02 6.67 9.94
N ALA A 81 -5.26 6.51 10.42
CA ALA A 81 -5.60 5.46 11.38
C ALA A 81 -5.38 4.04 10.84
N ASP A 82 -5.59 3.81 9.52
CA ASP A 82 -5.30 2.52 8.91
C ASP A 82 -3.79 2.22 8.89
N ASN A 83 -2.96 3.21 8.54
CA ASN A 83 -1.50 3.08 8.47
C ASN A 83 -0.79 3.02 9.84
N ASP A 84 -1.29 3.71 10.86
CA ASP A 84 -0.64 3.81 12.17
C ASP A 84 -0.90 2.58 13.08
N ALA A 85 -1.76 1.66 12.64
CA ALA A 85 -2.10 0.46 13.41
C ALA A 85 -1.53 -0.80 12.74
N PRO A 86 -0.72 -1.62 13.45
CA PRO A 86 -0.20 -2.86 12.90
C PRO A 86 -1.33 -3.81 12.53
N LYS A 87 -1.14 -4.60 11.47
CA LYS A 87 -2.07 -5.65 11.07
C LYS A 87 -1.40 -7.01 11.25
N THR A 88 -2.13 -7.94 11.85
CA THR A 88 -1.67 -9.31 12.06
C THR A 88 -2.50 -10.23 11.18
N PHE A 89 -1.81 -11.08 10.43
CA PHE A 89 -2.42 -12.12 9.61
C PHE A 89 -1.80 -13.46 10.01
N THR A 90 -2.64 -14.48 10.13
CA THR A 90 -2.18 -15.87 10.20
C THR A 90 -2.25 -16.44 8.79
N ILE A 91 -1.09 -16.76 8.22
CA ILE A 91 -0.96 -17.22 6.83
C ILE A 91 -0.41 -18.64 6.86
N GLY A 92 -1.09 -19.56 6.18
CA GLY A 92 -0.81 -20.99 6.25
C GLY A 92 -1.40 -21.65 7.49
N SER A 93 -1.75 -22.92 7.38
CA SER A 93 -2.03 -23.79 8.52
C SER A 93 -0.70 -24.33 9.04
N ALA A 94 -0.35 -24.02 10.28
CA ALA A 94 0.74 -24.70 10.99
C ALA A 94 0.39 -26.17 11.24
#